data_AF-A0A4Y5FE37-F1
#
_entry.id   AF-A0A4Y5FE37-F1
#
_cell.length_a   1.000
_cell.length_b   1.000
_cell.length_c   1.000
_cell.angle_alpha   90.00
_cell.angle_beta   90.00
_cell.angle_gamma   90.00
#
_symmetry.space_group_name_H-M   'P 1'
#
loop_
_entity.id
_entity.type
_entity.pdbx_description
1 polymer ?
#
loop_
_entity_poly.entity_id
_entity_poly.type
_entity_poly.pdbx_seq_one_letter_code
_entity_poly.pdbx_strand_id
1 'polypeptide(L)'
;SWQAIMKCQGEGECNYAYGQYVEACSSIISRDRHRCPSHCISALIQLNHTKNGPALEDCDCAQDERCRATKRAIEPCLPRTSGVLGCTEARRQCDRDPRCSTAMRNYLIHCGKLFNGIRCTDECRAVIDDMRYVPKAALLNDCVCDGMERPICEAIKDNMATL
;
A
#
# COMPACT_ATOMS: atom_id res chain seq x y z
N SER A 1 23.56 -3.65 -2.54
CA SER A 1 23.02 -2.61 -1.64
C SER A 1 23.67 -1.23 -1.84
N TRP A 2 24.98 -1.04 -1.57
CA TRP A 2 25.63 0.29 -1.66
C TRP A 2 25.58 0.98 -3.03
N GLN A 3 25.68 0.22 -4.12
CA GLN A 3 25.62 0.78 -5.47
C GLN A 3 24.28 1.47 -5.78
N ALA A 4 23.16 0.96 -5.25
CA ALA A 4 21.84 1.58 -5.45
C ALA A 4 21.73 2.91 -4.68
N ILE A 5 22.25 2.94 -3.45
CA ILE A 5 22.33 4.16 -2.63
C ILE A 5 23.18 5.22 -3.33
N MET A 6 24.37 4.87 -3.80
CA MET A 6 25.26 5.81 -4.49
C MET A 6 24.63 6.37 -5.78
N LYS A 7 23.92 5.55 -6.55
CA LYS A 7 23.18 6.00 -7.74
C LYS A 7 22.07 6.98 -7.39
N CYS A 8 21.29 6.67 -6.34
CA CYS A 8 20.24 7.56 -5.85
C CYS A 8 20.81 8.88 -5.31
N GLN A 9 21.88 8.84 -4.53
CA GLN A 9 22.50 10.04 -3.97
C GLN A 9 23.17 10.92 -5.04
N GLY A 10 23.59 10.33 -6.16
CA GLY A 10 24.09 11.07 -7.33
C GLY A 10 22.99 11.77 -8.14
N GLU A 11 21.72 11.47 -7.89
CA GLU A 11 20.55 12.10 -8.50
C GLU A 11 19.94 13.08 -7.48
N GLY A 12 19.88 14.37 -7.80
CA GLY A 12 19.43 15.39 -6.83
C GLY A 12 18.03 15.13 -6.24
N GLU A 13 17.08 14.73 -7.09
CA GLU A 13 15.71 14.40 -6.68
C GLU A 13 15.66 13.15 -5.79
N CYS A 14 16.34 12.08 -6.18
CA CYS A 14 16.40 10.84 -5.40
C CYS A 14 17.15 11.05 -4.07
N ASN A 15 18.23 11.83 -4.05
CA ASN A 15 18.95 12.15 -2.82
C ASN A 15 18.05 12.88 -1.81
N TYR A 16 17.27 13.86 -2.27
CA TYR A 16 16.30 14.56 -1.42
C TYR A 16 15.23 13.61 -0.90
N ALA A 17 14.60 12.83 -1.80
CA ALA A 17 13.56 11.86 -1.42
C ALA A 17 14.10 10.79 -0.46
N TYR A 18 15.36 10.36 -0.62
CA TYR A 18 16.02 9.41 0.27
C TYR A 18 16.20 10.00 1.68
N GLY A 19 16.57 11.27 1.79
CA GLY A 19 16.63 11.97 3.08
C GLY A 19 15.27 12.00 3.78
N GLN A 20 14.21 12.34 3.04
CA GLN A 20 12.84 12.33 3.57
C GLN A 20 12.40 10.93 4.03
N TYR A 21 12.73 9.89 3.27
CA TYR A 21 12.50 8.49 3.65
C TYR A 21 13.18 8.13 4.97
N VAL A 22 14.47 8.46 5.13
CA VAL A 22 15.24 8.12 6.36
C VAL A 22 14.62 8.77 7.59
N GLU A 23 14.20 10.03 7.48
CA GLU A 23 13.56 10.76 8.57
C GLU A 23 12.15 10.19 8.88
N ALA A 24 11.32 10.08 7.85
CA ALA A 24 9.93 9.66 7.97
C ALA A 24 9.78 8.21 8.47
N CYS A 25 10.68 7.32 8.09
CA CYS A 25 10.64 5.90 8.47
C CYS A 25 11.49 5.57 9.70
N SER A 26 12.14 6.56 10.33
CA SER A 26 13.05 6.37 11.47
C SER A 26 12.46 5.48 12.57
N SER A 27 11.22 5.73 13.00
CA SER A 27 10.53 4.98 14.05
C SER A 27 10.21 3.51 13.73
N ILE A 28 10.17 3.16 12.43
CA ILE A 28 10.00 1.78 11.96
C ILE A 28 11.36 1.11 11.82
N ILE A 29 12.34 1.83 11.28
CA ILE A 29 13.72 1.34 11.13
C ILE A 29 14.34 1.04 12.50
N SER A 30 14.07 1.86 13.52
CA SER A 30 14.49 1.64 14.90
C SER A 30 13.72 0.52 15.62
N ARG A 31 12.62 0.02 15.02
CA ARG A 31 11.67 -0.96 15.59
C ARG A 31 10.90 -0.45 16.82
N ASP A 32 10.82 0.86 17.01
CA ASP A 32 10.03 1.46 18.09
C ASP A 32 8.51 1.36 17.85
N ARG A 33 8.12 1.18 16.58
CA ARG A 33 6.72 0.99 16.17
C ARG A 33 6.57 -0.23 15.29
N HIS A 34 5.40 -0.88 15.39
CA HIS A 34 5.04 -2.06 14.60
C HIS A 34 4.07 -1.73 13.45
N ARG A 35 3.48 -0.52 13.45
CA ARG A 35 2.56 -0.02 12.42
C ARG A 35 3.20 1.12 11.65
N CYS A 36 3.23 1.02 10.32
CA CYS A 36 3.83 2.03 9.47
C CYS A 36 3.10 3.37 9.55
N PRO A 37 3.81 4.46 9.90
CA PRO A 37 3.24 5.80 9.83
C PRO A 37 2.90 6.18 8.39
N SER A 38 1.80 6.91 8.19
CA SER A 38 1.38 7.37 6.86
C SER A 38 2.48 8.18 6.15
N HIS A 39 3.19 9.04 6.87
CA HIS A 39 4.30 9.84 6.32
C HIS A 39 5.50 9.00 5.86
N CYS A 40 5.80 7.88 6.51
CA CYS A 40 6.83 6.93 6.04
C CYS A 40 6.42 6.32 4.70
N ILE A 41 5.15 5.92 4.58
CA ILE A 41 4.62 5.36 3.33
C ILE A 41 4.63 6.41 2.21
N SER A 42 4.20 7.64 2.49
CA SER A 42 4.28 8.75 1.53
C SER A 42 5.71 8.98 1.03
N ALA A 43 6.69 8.98 1.95
CA ALA A 43 8.10 9.16 1.61
C ALA A 43 8.63 8.00 0.75
N LEU A 44 8.23 6.75 1.04
CA LEU A 44 8.56 5.58 0.22
C LEU A 44 7.97 5.67 -1.19
N ILE A 45 6.72 6.11 -1.33
CA ILE A 45 6.09 6.32 -2.65
C ILE A 45 6.84 7.39 -3.44
N GLN A 46 7.15 8.52 -2.80
CA GLN A 46 7.92 9.60 -3.44
C GLN A 46 9.31 9.13 -3.88
N LEU A 47 10.00 8.40 -3.00
CA LEU A 47 11.29 7.79 -3.33
C LEU A 47 11.15 6.85 -4.55
N ASN A 48 10.13 6.00 -4.58
CA ASN A 48 9.88 5.07 -5.68
C ASN A 48 9.50 5.75 -7.01
N HIS A 49 9.06 7.01 -7.00
CA HIS A 49 8.80 7.77 -8.22
C HIS A 49 10.05 8.40 -8.86
N THR A 50 11.19 8.41 -8.15
CA THR A 50 12.45 8.92 -8.69
C THR A 50 13.11 7.89 -9.62
N LYS A 51 14.11 8.30 -10.42
CA LYS A 51 14.72 7.42 -11.41
C LYS A 51 15.45 6.24 -10.78
N ASN A 52 16.19 6.47 -9.70
CA ASN A 52 16.99 5.43 -9.03
C ASN A 52 16.39 4.89 -7.72
N GLY A 53 15.30 5.48 -7.22
CA GLY A 53 14.66 5.06 -5.97
C GLY A 53 14.14 3.62 -5.94
N PRO A 54 13.46 3.11 -6.98
CA PRO A 54 13.00 1.71 -7.02
C PRO A 54 14.11 0.67 -6.78
N ALA A 55 15.33 0.96 -7.23
CA ALA A 55 16.47 0.06 -7.06
C ALA A 55 16.91 -0.11 -5.59
N LEU A 56 16.45 0.75 -4.68
CA LEU A 56 16.69 0.63 -3.25
C LEU A 56 15.80 -0.45 -2.60
N GLU A 57 14.59 -0.66 -3.13
CA GLU A 57 13.67 -1.70 -2.68
C GLU A 57 14.20 -3.09 -3.07
N ASP A 58 14.66 -3.23 -4.31
CA ASP A 58 15.13 -4.49 -4.88
C ASP A 58 16.60 -4.81 -4.58
N CYS A 59 17.27 -3.99 -3.77
CA CYS A 59 18.70 -4.17 -3.57
C CYS A 59 19.03 -5.53 -2.91
N ASP A 60 20.06 -6.21 -3.44
CA ASP A 60 20.66 -7.36 -2.77
C ASP A 60 21.52 -6.87 -1.60
N CYS A 61 21.13 -7.27 -0.39
CA CYS A 61 21.83 -6.93 0.84
C CYS A 61 23.10 -7.78 1.07
N ALA A 62 23.32 -8.85 0.29
CA ALA A 62 24.39 -9.82 0.53
C ALA A 62 24.45 -10.19 2.02
N GLN A 63 25.59 -10.04 2.71
CA GLN A 63 25.74 -10.32 4.16
C GLN A 63 25.58 -9.09 5.07
N ASP A 64 25.12 -7.94 4.55
CA ASP A 64 24.92 -6.73 5.35
C ASP A 64 23.65 -6.87 6.21
N GLU A 65 23.84 -7.15 7.50
CA GLU A 65 22.71 -7.36 8.42
C GLU A 65 21.93 -6.07 8.69
N ARG A 66 22.56 -4.89 8.61
CA ARG A 66 21.85 -3.60 8.74
C ARG A 66 20.91 -3.41 7.55
N CYS A 67 21.38 -3.67 6.34
CA CYS A 67 20.55 -3.63 5.13
C CYS A 67 19.37 -4.60 5.25
N ARG A 68 19.62 -5.86 5.63
CA ARG A 68 18.58 -6.88 5.82
C ARG A 68 17.57 -6.48 6.89
N ALA A 69 18.04 -5.99 8.03
CA ALA A 69 17.19 -5.55 9.13
C ALA A 69 16.29 -4.37 8.74
N THR A 70 16.85 -3.37 8.05
CA THR A 70 16.08 -2.25 7.50
C THR A 70 15.05 -2.74 6.50
N LYS A 71 15.44 -3.58 5.53
CA LYS A 71 14.53 -4.13 4.51
C LYS A 71 13.34 -4.88 5.14
N ARG A 72 13.60 -5.70 6.15
CA ARG A 72 12.54 -6.38 6.93
C ARG A 72 11.66 -5.40 7.69
N ALA A 73 12.24 -4.35 8.28
CA ALA A 73 11.50 -3.37 9.08
C ALA A 73 10.56 -2.51 8.20
N ILE A 74 11.00 -2.13 7.00
CA ILE A 74 10.21 -1.28 6.09
C ILE A 74 9.23 -2.08 5.23
N GLU A 75 9.36 -3.41 5.15
CA GLU A 75 8.48 -4.28 4.35
C GLU A 75 6.98 -4.01 4.57
N PRO A 76 6.50 -3.75 5.81
CA PRO A 76 5.10 -3.40 6.04
C PRO A 76 4.70 -2.02 5.47
N CYS A 77 5.66 -1.17 5.12
CA CYS A 77 5.43 0.18 4.60
C CYS A 77 5.51 0.24 3.08
N LEU A 78 6.02 -0.81 2.42
CA LEU A 78 6.25 -0.81 0.97
C LEU A 78 4.92 -0.97 0.20
N PRO A 79 4.69 -0.16 -0.86
CA PRO A 79 3.68 -0.45 -1.86
C PRO A 79 4.04 -1.75 -2.61
N ARG A 80 3.11 -2.69 -2.76
CA ARG A 80 3.39 -4.02 -3.33
C ARG A 80 3.40 -3.93 -4.85
N THR A 81 4.60 -3.81 -5.43
CA THR A 81 4.80 -3.76 -6.89
C THR A 81 5.44 -5.05 -7.47
N SER A 82 5.94 -5.94 -6.62
CA SER A 82 6.77 -7.11 -6.96
C SER A 82 6.02 -8.41 -7.29
N GLY A 83 4.92 -8.32 -8.05
CA GLY A 83 4.24 -9.49 -8.66
C GLY A 83 3.06 -10.06 -7.87
N VAL A 84 2.84 -9.66 -6.62
CA VAL A 84 1.56 -9.82 -5.92
C VAL A 84 0.76 -8.52 -6.06
N LEU A 85 -0.48 -8.60 -6.53
CA LEU A 85 -1.29 -7.40 -6.82
C LEU A 85 -1.59 -6.61 -5.54
N GLY A 86 -1.01 -5.41 -5.43
CA GLY A 86 -1.34 -4.43 -4.40
C GLY A 86 -2.73 -3.82 -4.58
N CYS A 87 -3.40 -3.48 -3.48
CA CYS A 87 -4.73 -2.87 -3.53
C CYS A 87 -4.73 -1.49 -4.17
N THR A 88 -3.59 -0.78 -4.14
CA THR A 88 -3.39 0.48 -4.86
C THR A 88 -3.57 0.30 -6.38
N GLU A 89 -2.93 -0.72 -6.97
CA GLU A 89 -3.07 -1.01 -8.41
C GLU A 89 -4.42 -1.66 -8.72
N ALA A 90 -4.95 -2.54 -7.86
CA ALA A 90 -6.28 -3.11 -8.05
C ALA A 90 -7.36 -1.99 -8.09
N ARG A 91 -7.24 -0.99 -7.21
CA ARG A 91 -8.12 0.19 -7.20
C ARG A 91 -7.99 0.99 -8.50
N ARG A 92 -6.76 1.25 -8.93
CA ARG A 92 -6.49 1.96 -10.19
C ARG A 92 -7.08 1.26 -11.41
N GLN A 93 -7.05 -0.07 -11.44
CA GLN A 93 -7.69 -0.85 -12.51
C GLN A 93 -9.22 -0.79 -12.44
N CYS A 94 -9.79 -0.83 -11.24
CA CYS A 94 -11.23 -0.67 -11.04
C CYS A 94 -11.72 0.72 -11.46
N ASP A 95 -11.00 1.78 -11.10
CA ASP A 95 -11.38 3.16 -11.43
C ASP A 95 -11.38 3.42 -12.95
N ARG A 96 -10.55 2.68 -13.71
CA ARG A 96 -10.50 2.74 -15.18
C ARG A 96 -11.59 1.91 -15.88
N ASP A 97 -12.22 1.00 -15.15
CA ASP A 97 -13.33 0.17 -15.66
C ASP A 97 -14.68 0.83 -15.30
N PRO A 98 -15.51 1.22 -16.27
CA PRO A 98 -16.76 1.94 -15.99
C PRO A 98 -17.76 1.16 -15.10
N ARG A 99 -17.79 -0.16 -15.23
CA ARG A 99 -18.66 -1.03 -14.44
C ARG A 99 -18.15 -1.12 -12.99
N CYS A 100 -16.85 -1.33 -12.82
CA CYS A 100 -16.21 -1.41 -11.51
C CYS A 100 -16.23 -0.09 -10.76
N SER A 101 -15.88 1.02 -11.40
CA SER A 101 -15.95 2.36 -10.80
C SER A 101 -17.37 2.71 -10.32
N THR A 102 -18.40 2.35 -11.08
CA THR A 102 -19.80 2.47 -10.65
C THR A 102 -20.11 1.59 -9.44
N ALA A 103 -19.75 0.31 -9.48
CA ALA A 103 -19.97 -0.62 -8.38
C ALA A 103 -19.25 -0.19 -7.09
N MET A 104 -18.01 0.29 -7.21
CA MET A 104 -17.23 0.86 -6.12
C MET A 104 -17.89 2.11 -5.53
N ARG A 105 -18.46 3.00 -6.37
CA ARG A 105 -19.18 4.17 -5.87
C ARG A 105 -20.43 3.76 -5.08
N ASN A 106 -21.19 2.78 -5.58
CA ASN A 106 -22.34 2.23 -4.85
C ASN A 106 -21.91 1.62 -3.51
N TYR A 107 -20.79 0.90 -3.48
CA TYR A 107 -20.23 0.35 -2.24
C TYR A 107 -19.92 1.45 -1.22
N LEU A 108 -19.24 2.52 -1.61
CA LEU A 108 -18.95 3.62 -0.70
C LEU A 108 -20.22 4.30 -0.16
N ILE A 109 -21.27 4.42 -0.98
CA ILE A 109 -22.56 5.02 -0.58
C ILE A 109 -23.31 4.14 0.42
N HIS A 110 -23.45 2.84 0.12
CA HIS A 110 -24.30 1.92 0.89
C HIS A 110 -23.56 1.27 2.06
N CYS A 111 -22.27 1.04 1.92
CA CYS A 111 -21.44 0.34 2.90
C CYS A 111 -20.52 1.28 3.71
N GLY A 112 -20.45 2.57 3.39
CA GLY A 112 -19.56 3.53 4.08
C GLY A 112 -19.73 3.58 5.61
N LYS A 113 -20.92 3.23 6.10
CA LYS A 113 -21.23 3.19 7.54
C LYS A 113 -20.62 1.98 8.26
N LEU A 114 -20.27 0.90 7.55
CA LEU A 114 -19.52 -0.24 8.11
C LEU A 114 -18.19 0.22 8.71
N PHE A 115 -17.56 1.24 8.11
CA PHE A 115 -16.27 1.77 8.56
C PHE A 115 -16.32 2.42 9.94
N ASN A 116 -17.51 2.73 10.46
CA ASN A 116 -17.74 3.31 11.78
C ASN A 116 -18.33 2.31 12.80
N GLY A 117 -18.27 0.99 12.52
CA GLY A 117 -18.72 -0.05 13.45
C GLY A 117 -20.23 -0.33 13.46
N ILE A 118 -20.98 0.21 12.49
CA ILE A 118 -22.41 -0.09 12.31
C ILE A 118 -22.55 -1.43 11.57
N ARG A 119 -23.53 -2.27 11.95
CA ARG A 119 -23.77 -3.57 11.30
C ARG A 119 -24.13 -3.42 9.81
N CYS A 120 -23.78 -4.42 9.00
CA CYS A 120 -24.13 -4.48 7.58
C CYS A 120 -25.64 -4.47 7.38
N THR A 121 -26.13 -3.55 6.54
CA THR A 121 -27.54 -3.51 6.12
C THR A 121 -27.78 -4.43 4.93
N ASP A 122 -29.05 -4.69 4.61
CA ASP A 122 -29.43 -5.50 3.46
C ASP A 122 -29.03 -4.82 2.14
N GLU A 123 -29.11 -3.49 2.06
CA GLU A 123 -28.66 -2.72 0.89
C GLU A 123 -27.15 -2.84 0.69
N CYS A 124 -26.37 -2.75 1.78
CA CYS A 124 -24.93 -2.96 1.69
C CYS A 124 -24.59 -4.41 1.28
N ARG A 125 -25.30 -5.39 1.83
CA ARG A 125 -25.10 -6.81 1.47
C ARG A 125 -25.36 -7.05 -0.02
N ALA A 126 -26.43 -6.50 -0.57
CA ALA A 126 -26.75 -6.59 -2.00
C ALA A 126 -25.64 -5.98 -2.87
N VAL A 127 -25.06 -4.85 -2.46
CA VAL A 127 -23.95 -4.22 -3.19
C VAL A 127 -22.67 -5.04 -3.11
N ILE A 128 -22.36 -5.64 -1.95
CA ILE A 128 -21.23 -6.56 -1.79
C ILE A 128 -21.37 -7.76 -2.74
N ASP A 129 -22.59 -8.32 -2.85
CA ASP A 129 -22.87 -9.42 -3.76
C ASP A 129 -22.69 -9.03 -5.23
N ASP A 130 -23.19 -7.86 -5.64
CA ASP A 130 -22.97 -7.35 -7.00
C ASP A 130 -21.48 -7.19 -7.34
N MET A 131 -20.69 -6.62 -6.40
CA MET A 131 -19.25 -6.46 -6.60
C MET A 131 -18.52 -7.78 -6.84
N ARG A 132 -18.96 -8.90 -6.23
CA ARG A 132 -18.35 -10.23 -6.46
C ARG A 132 -18.45 -10.69 -7.91
N TYR A 133 -19.46 -10.23 -8.65
CA TYR A 133 -19.66 -10.57 -10.07
C TYR A 133 -19.02 -9.57 -11.04
N VAL A 134 -18.32 -8.53 -10.53
CA VAL A 134 -17.58 -7.58 -11.34
C VAL A 134 -16.09 -7.96 -11.35
N PRO A 135 -15.51 -8.41 -12.49
CA PRO A 135 -14.16 -9.00 -12.51
C PRO A 135 -13.06 -8.09 -11.93
N LYS A 136 -13.09 -6.78 -12.23
CA LYS A 136 -12.12 -5.82 -11.67
C LYS A 136 -12.37 -5.49 -10.20
N ALA A 137 -13.58 -5.71 -9.70
CA ALA A 137 -13.90 -5.52 -8.29
C ALA A 137 -13.46 -6.72 -7.45
N ALA A 138 -13.51 -7.95 -8.00
CA ALA A 138 -12.96 -9.15 -7.36
C ALA A 138 -11.47 -8.98 -6.99
N LEU A 139 -10.70 -8.30 -7.85
CA LEU A 139 -9.29 -7.98 -7.57
C LEU A 139 -9.09 -7.13 -6.30
N LEU A 140 -10.06 -6.31 -5.91
CA LEU A 140 -10.00 -5.51 -4.68
C LEU A 140 -10.19 -6.36 -3.42
N ASN A 141 -10.94 -7.45 -3.54
CA ASN A 141 -11.06 -8.44 -2.48
C ASN A 141 -9.74 -9.20 -2.30
N ASP A 142 -9.09 -9.56 -3.41
CA ASP A 142 -7.94 -10.49 -3.40
C ASP A 142 -6.57 -9.81 -3.29
N CYS A 143 -6.50 -8.49 -3.51
CA CYS A 143 -5.25 -7.74 -3.43
C CYS A 143 -4.61 -7.76 -2.03
N VAL A 144 -3.33 -7.44 -1.93
CA VAL A 144 -2.68 -7.20 -0.63
C VAL A 144 -2.71 -5.71 -0.32
N CYS A 145 -3.18 -5.35 0.90
CA CYS A 145 -3.23 -3.96 1.32
C CYS A 145 -1.83 -3.35 1.34
N ASP A 146 -1.67 -2.25 0.63
CA ASP A 146 -0.39 -1.60 0.37
C ASP A 146 -0.58 -0.09 0.20
N GLY A 147 0.54 0.64 0.08
CA GLY A 147 0.50 2.10 -0.11
C GLY A 147 -0.12 2.84 1.09
N MET A 148 -0.42 4.13 0.89
CA MET A 148 -0.84 5.01 2.00
C MET A 148 -2.16 4.61 2.65
N GLU A 149 -3.05 3.98 1.86
CA GLU A 149 -4.36 3.55 2.32
C GLU A 149 -4.32 2.22 3.08
N ARG A 150 -3.14 1.58 3.21
CA ARG A 150 -2.98 0.27 3.85
C ARG A 150 -3.70 0.14 5.20
N PRO A 151 -3.57 1.07 6.18
CA PRO A 151 -4.26 0.91 7.47
C PRO A 151 -5.78 0.89 7.36
N ILE A 152 -6.33 1.69 6.44
CA ILE A 152 -7.77 1.73 6.17
C ILE A 152 -8.18 0.45 5.43
N CYS A 153 -7.42 0.05 4.42
CA CYS A 153 -7.63 -1.18 3.66
C CYS A 153 -7.67 -2.41 4.58
N GLU A 154 -6.70 -2.56 5.50
CA GLU A 154 -6.64 -3.66 6.45
C GLU A 154 -7.89 -3.67 7.35
N ALA A 155 -8.29 -2.52 7.90
CA ALA A 155 -9.50 -2.41 8.70
C ALA A 155 -10.78 -2.78 7.91
N ILE A 156 -10.85 -2.41 6.63
CA ILE A 156 -11.96 -2.80 5.75
C ILE A 156 -11.96 -4.31 5.54
N LYS A 157 -10.82 -4.92 5.21
CA LYS A 157 -10.72 -6.36 4.97
C LYS A 157 -11.05 -7.17 6.23
N ASP A 158 -10.59 -6.72 7.39
CA ASP A 158 -10.92 -7.34 8.67
C ASP A 158 -12.43 -7.30 8.94
N ASN A 159 -13.06 -6.14 8.74
CA ASN A 159 -14.52 -6.02 8.88
C ASN A 159 -15.26 -6.94 7.90
N MET A 160 -14.84 -6.98 6.64
CA MET A 160 -15.45 -7.81 5.60
C MET A 160 -15.30 -9.31 5.87
N ALA A 161 -14.23 -9.74 6.55
CA ALA A 161 -14.01 -11.14 6.93
C ALA A 161 -14.96 -11.62 8.04
N THR A 162 -15.63 -10.69 8.74
CA THR A 162 -16.59 -11.00 9.82
C THR A 162 -18.06 -11.01 9.38
N LEU A 163 -18.33 -10.75 8.09
CA LEU A 163 -19.68 -10.71 7.49
C LEU A 163 -20.13 -12.06 6.94
#